data_AF-A0A418HJ18-F1
#
_entry.id   AF-A0A418HJ18-F1
#
_cell.length_a   1.000
_cell.length_b   1.000
_cell.length_c   1.000
_cell.angle_alpha   90.00
_cell.angle_beta   90.00
_cell.angle_gamma   90.00
#
_symmetry.space_group_name_H-M   'P 1'
#
loop_
_entity.id
_entity.type
_entity.pdbx_description
1 polymer ?
#
loop_
_entity_poly.entity_id
_entity_poly.type
_entity_poly.pdbx_seq_one_letter_code
_entity_poly.pdbx_strand_id
1 'polypeptide(L)' 'QGNYTIDIPANQKFRGGEQLKVTSTDPSSNKSDEAVVEVKDTMPPVAPTVSEVTSESTQVTGTGEPGSTV' A
#
# COMPACT_ATOMS: atom_id res chain seq x y z
N GLN A 1 -10.42 -22.28 -18.64
CA GLN A 1 -9.98 -21.08 -17.91
C GLN A 1 -10.44 -19.87 -18.71
N GLY A 2 -10.99 -18.84 -18.05
CA GLY A 2 -11.37 -17.58 -18.68
C GLY A 2 -10.56 -16.43 -18.08
N ASN A 3 -10.40 -15.35 -18.84
CA ASN A 3 -9.77 -14.12 -18.36
C ASN A 3 -10.85 -13.15 -17.89
N TYR A 4 -10.58 -12.42 -16.82
CA TYR A 4 -11.45 -11.36 -16.31
C TYR A 4 -10.63 -10.12 -15.97
N THR A 5 -11.29 -8.97 -15.94
CA THR A 5 -10.73 -7.70 -15.46
C THR A 5 -11.80 -7.02 -14.62
N ILE A 6 -11.41 -6.53 -13.46
CA ILE A 6 -12.29 -5.78 -12.55
C ILE A 6 -11.66 -4.39 -12.42
N ASP A 7 -12.36 -3.38 -12.90
CA ASP A 7 -11.95 -2.00 -12.71
C ASP A 7 -12.17 -1.58 -11.26
N ILE A 8 -11.15 -0.95 -10.69
CA ILE A 8 -11.24 -0.35 -9.36
C ILE A 8 -11.87 1.03 -9.51
N PRO A 9 -12.97 1.34 -8.80
CA PRO A 9 -13.59 2.66 -8.84
C PRO A 9 -12.59 3.77 -8.50
N ALA A 10 -12.62 4.89 -9.23
CA ALA A 10 -11.64 5.98 -9.06
C ALA A 10 -11.65 6.63 -7.66
N ASN A 11 -12.77 6.51 -6.93
CA ASN A 11 -12.91 6.97 -5.55
C ASN A 11 -12.36 5.96 -4.52
N GLN A 12 -12.06 4.73 -4.92
CA GLN A 12 -11.40 3.74 -4.09
C GLN A 12 -9.89 3.90 -4.24
N LYS A 13 -9.21 4.12 -3.12
CA LYS A 13 -7.74 4.16 -3.05
C LYS A 13 -7.25 3.10 -2.09
N PHE A 14 -6.20 2.40 -2.48
CA PHE A 14 -5.48 1.47 -1.62
C PHE A 14 -4.13 2.08 -1.24
N ARG A 15 -3.67 1.79 -0.03
CA ARG A 15 -2.40 2.28 0.50
C ARG A 15 -1.32 1.20 0.51
N GLY A 16 -1.67 -0.04 0.21
CA GLY A 16 -0.79 -1.18 0.34
C GLY A 16 -1.03 -1.95 1.64
N GLY A 17 -0.83 -3.27 1.58
CA GLY A 17 -1.08 -4.20 2.69
C GLY A 17 -2.53 -4.63 2.83
N GLU A 18 -3.48 -4.02 2.11
CA GLU A 18 -4.86 -4.51 2.09
C GLU A 18 -4.98 -5.85 1.36
N GLN A 19 -5.94 -6.68 1.78
CA GLN A 19 -6.24 -7.97 1.13
C GLN A 19 -7.52 -7.88 0.31
N LEU A 20 -7.41 -8.23 -0.98
CA LEU A 20 -8.55 -8.39 -1.89
C LEU A 20 -8.93 -9.87 -1.97
N LYS A 21 -10.22 -10.13 -1.79
CA LYS A 21 -10.81 -11.47 -1.82
C LYS A 21 -11.66 -11.62 -3.07
N VAL A 22 -11.33 -12.59 -3.91
CA VAL A 22 -12.00 -12.82 -5.19
C VAL A 22 -12.60 -14.23 -5.21
N THR A 23 -13.87 -14.32 -5.59
CA THR A 23 -14.57 -15.59 -5.86
C THR A 23 -15.24 -15.52 -7.22
N SER A 24 -15.41 -16.67 -7.86
CA SER A 24 -16.22 -16.82 -9.06
C SER A 24 -17.47 -17.62 -8.74
N THR A 25 -18.60 -17.28 -9.37
CA THR A 25 -19.85 -18.04 -9.27
C THR A 25 -20.27 -18.48 -10.67
N ASP A 26 -20.61 -19.76 -10.85
CA ASP A 26 -21.11 -20.28 -12.13
C ASP A 26 -22.63 -20.00 -12.32
N PRO A 27 -23.21 -20.24 -13.52
CA PRO A 27 -24.65 -20.04 -13.75
C PRO A 27 -25.57 -20.91 -12.88
N SER A 28 -25.04 -22.01 -12.34
CA SER A 28 -25.73 -22.92 -11.42
C SER A 28 -25.59 -22.48 -9.96
N SER A 29 -25.02 -21.30 -9.70
CA SER A 29 -24.76 -20.74 -8.36
C SER A 29 -23.71 -21.47 -7.52
N ASN A 30 -22.84 -22.28 -8.11
CA ASN A 30 -21.68 -22.84 -7.40
C ASN A 30 -20.58 -21.78 -7.28
N LYS A 31 -20.07 -21.58 -6.07
CA LYS A 31 -18.94 -20.66 -5.79
C LYS A 31 -17.62 -21.40 -5.80
N SER A 32 -16.58 -20.74 -6.31
CA SER A 32 -15.19 -21.18 -6.15
C SER A 32 -14.70 -20.98 -4.71
N ASP A 33 -13.57 -21.59 -4.39
CA ASP A 33 -12.74 -21.16 -3.27
C ASP A 33 -12.28 -19.70 -3.45
N GLU A 34 -11.91 -19.07 -2.34
CA GLU A 34 -11.45 -17.68 -2.30
C GLU A 34 -9.98 -17.58 -2.75
N ALA A 35 -9.73 -16.67 -3.69
CA ALA A 35 -8.38 -16.20 -4.00
C ALA A 35 -8.11 -14.90 -3.22
N VAL A 36 -6.97 -14.84 -2.53
CA VAL A 36 -6.54 -13.66 -1.77
C VAL A 36 -5.34 -13.03 -2.48
N VAL A 37 -5.40 -11.73 -2.74
CA VAL A 37 -4.32 -10.94 -3.32
C VAL A 37 -4.03 -9.77 -2.38
N GLU A 38 -2.76 -9.58 -2.05
CA GLU A 38 -2.30 -8.42 -1.28
C GLU A 38 -2.07 -7.24 -2.23
N VAL A 39 -2.60 -6.07 -1.86
CA VAL A 39 -2.30 -4.83 -2.57
C VAL A 39 -0.88 -4.41 -2.22
N LYS A 40 -0.02 -4.32 -3.23
CA LYS A 40 1.36 -3.89 -3.03
C LYS A 40 1.42 -2.40 -2.72
N ASP A 41 2.11 -2.03 -1.64
CA ASP A 41 2.48 -0.64 -1.41
C ASP A 41 3.48 -0.16 -2.46
N THR A 42 3.17 0.98 -3.07
CA THR A 42 4.00 1.65 -4.08
C THR A 42 4.19 3.13 -3.77
N MET A 43 3.66 3.61 -2.64
CA MET A 43 3.87 4.98 -2.21
C MET A 43 5.30 5.13 -1.67
N PRO A 44 6.04 6.18 -2.04
CA PRO A 44 7.34 6.44 -1.45
C PRO A 44 7.18 6.84 0.03
N PRO A 45 8.20 6.61 0.88
CA PRO A 45 8.19 7.09 2.24
C PRO A 45 8.02 8.61 2.32
N VAL A 46 7.47 9.09 3.42
CA VAL A 46 7.41 10.54 3.68
C VAL A 46 8.84 11.07 3.86
N ALA A 47 9.16 12.17 3.17
CA ALA A 47 10.48 12.80 3.29
C ALA A 47 10.78 13.17 4.75
N PRO A 48 12.01 12.93 5.25
CA PRO A 48 12.35 13.28 6.60
C PRO A 48 12.36 14.79 6.78
N THR A 49 12.08 15.23 8.01
CA THR A 49 12.25 16.62 8.43
C THR A 49 13.57 16.78 9.15
N VAL A 50 14.13 17.99 9.14
CA VAL A 50 15.37 18.32 9.85
C VAL A 50 15.10 19.56 10.70
N SER A 51 15.44 19.47 11.98
CA SER A 51 15.39 20.61 12.91
C SER A 51 16.41 21.68 12.50
N GLU A 52 16.25 22.91 12.99
CA GLU A 52 17.22 23.97 12.72
C GLU A 52 18.64 23.57 13.15
N VAL A 53 19.62 23.88 12.30
CA VAL A 53 21.04 23.61 12.54
C VAL A 53 21.80 24.94 12.42
N THR A 54 22.67 25.20 13.38
CA THR A 54 23.53 26.40 13.45
C THR A 54 25.00 26.02 13.30
N SER A 55 25.90 27.00 13.18
CA SER A 55 27.35 26.75 13.15
C SER A 55 27.88 26.07 14.40
N GLU A 56 27.18 26.20 15.53
CA GLU A 56 27.58 25.63 16.83
C GLU A 56 26.91 24.27 17.10
N SER A 57 26.04 23.81 16.20
CA SER A 57 25.31 22.55 16.39
C SER A 57 26.25 21.35 16.27
N THR A 58 26.24 20.49 17.29
CA THR A 58 27.01 19.24 17.33
C THR A 58 26.20 17.99 16.93
N GLN A 59 24.90 18.17 16.66
CA GLN A 59 23.99 17.11 16.26
C GLN A 59 22.95 17.63 15.26
N VAL A 60 22.56 16.77 14.32
CA VAL A 60 21.39 16.97 13.46
C VAL A 60 20.28 16.07 13.97
N THR A 61 19.11 16.65 14.20
CA THR A 61 17.90 15.90 14.60
C THR A 61 16.79 16.13 13.59
N GLY A 62 15.85 15.19 13.54
CA GLY A 62 14.80 15.18 12.54
C GLY A 62 13.80 14.08 12.83
N THR A 63 12.74 14.02 12.02
CA THR A 63 11.79 12.92 12.03
C THR A 63 11.76 12.26 10.65
N GLY A 64 11.49 10.96 10.62
CA GLY A 64 11.33 10.19 9.39
C GLY A 64 10.32 9.07 9.63
N GLU A 65 9.84 8.48 8.54
CA GLU A 65 8.94 7.33 8.64
C GLU A 65 9.66 6.11 9.25
N PRO A 66 9.06 5.42 10.24
CA PRO A 66 9.69 4.25 10.87
C PRO A 66 10.12 3.18 9.86
N GLY A 67 11.33 2.65 10.02
CA GLY A 67 11.87 1.62 9.12
C GLY A 67 12.47 2.16 7.82
N SER A 68 12.34 3.46 7.53
CA SER A 68 13.06 4.11 6.43
C SER A 68 14.49 4.47 6.82
N THR A 69 15.38 4.58 5.84
CA THR A 69 16.76 5.06 6.03
C THR A 69 16.82 6.58 5.92
N VAL A 70 17.60 7.22 6.82
CA VAL A 70 17.91 8.66 6.82
C VAL A 70 19.38 8.86 6.47
#